data_AF-A0A937GTE3-F1
#
_entry.id   AF-A0A937GTE3-F1
#
_cell.length_a   1.000
_cell.length_b   1.000
_cell.length_c   1.000
_cell.angle_alpha   90.00
_cell.angle_beta   90.00
_cell.angle_gamma   90.00
#
_symmetry.space_group_name_H-M   'P 1'
#
loop_
_entity.id
_entity.type
_entity.pdbx_description
1 polymer ?
#
loop_
_entity_poly.entity_id
_entity_poly.type
_entity_poly.pdbx_seq_one_letter_code
_entity_poly.pdbx_strand_id
1 'polypeptide(L)'
;MNYLNFKTLRNLLVVWICLFLLSCSPTSEIQIEHLAGYWEIEFISQKGEKFVPKTSTPLYDHYQIKYPEGILKKVAPRFDGSFVASEDATPFQIEKLDKNYYLRFQSRWDEWSRKISFLDSQKLILENNDRRFNYKRP
;
A
#
# COMPACT_ATOMS: atom_id res chain seq x y z
N MET A 1 -6.69 -43.28 43.93
CA MET A 1 -6.53 -43.37 42.46
C MET A 1 -6.66 -42.03 41.71
N ASN A 2 -6.37 -40.86 42.33
CA ASN A 2 -6.65 -39.55 41.68
C ASN A 2 -5.42 -38.66 41.38
N TYR A 3 -4.21 -39.05 41.81
CA TYR A 3 -3.00 -38.21 41.66
C TYR A 3 -2.35 -38.27 40.27
N LEU A 4 -2.52 -39.37 39.53
CA LEU A 4 -1.93 -39.54 38.20
C LEU A 4 -2.60 -38.66 37.14
N ASN A 5 -3.92 -38.44 37.25
CA ASN A 5 -4.69 -37.63 36.29
C ASN A 5 -4.36 -36.13 36.37
N PHE A 6 -3.99 -35.61 37.54
CA PHE A 6 -3.70 -34.18 37.72
C PHE A 6 -2.34 -33.78 37.12
N LYS A 7 -1.34 -34.67 37.17
CA LYS A 7 -0.01 -34.44 36.57
C LYS A 7 -0.07 -34.45 35.04
N THR A 8 -0.82 -35.39 34.44
CA THR A 8 -1.03 -35.44 32.99
C THR A 8 -1.84 -34.25 32.49
N LEU A 9 -2.87 -33.81 33.23
CA LEU A 9 -3.65 -32.62 32.89
C LEU A 9 -2.81 -31.33 32.95
N ARG A 10 -1.93 -31.20 33.96
CA ARG A 10 -0.99 -30.07 34.09
C ARG A 10 0.04 -30.03 32.95
N ASN A 11 0.59 -31.18 32.56
CA ASN A 11 1.50 -31.24 31.42
C ASN A 11 0.80 -30.94 30.09
N LEU A 12 -0.45 -31.37 29.91
CA LEU A 12 -1.27 -31.02 28.73
C LEU A 12 -1.54 -29.51 28.65
N LEU A 13 -1.81 -28.87 29.79
CA LEU A 13 -2.03 -27.42 29.90
C LEU A 13 -0.78 -26.62 29.51
N VAL A 14 0.41 -27.06 29.92
CA VAL A 14 1.69 -26.41 29.55
C VAL A 14 1.99 -26.53 28.06
N VAL A 15 1.69 -27.69 27.45
CA VAL A 15 1.83 -27.89 26.00
C VAL A 15 0.83 -27.03 25.22
N TRP A 16 -0.40 -26.91 25.70
CA TRP A 16 -1.42 -26.04 25.11
C TRP A 16 -1.03 -24.55 25.16
N ILE A 17 -0.49 -24.08 26.28
CA ILE A 17 -0.01 -22.69 26.42
C ILE A 17 1.17 -22.40 25.47
N CYS A 18 2.07 -23.37 25.25
CA CYS A 18 3.19 -23.18 24.32
C CYS A 18 2.75 -23.08 22.85
N LEU A 19 1.65 -23.75 22.46
CA LEU A 19 1.12 -23.68 21.09
C LEU A 19 0.50 -22.32 20.74
N PHE A 20 0.01 -21.56 21.74
CA PHE A 20 -0.50 -20.20 21.51
C PHE A 20 0.60 -19.15 21.26
N LEU A 21 1.87 -19.44 21.59
CA LEU A 21 2.97 -18.49 21.43
C LEU A 21 3.56 -18.48 20.00
N LEU A 22 3.12 -19.38 19.12
CA LEU A 22 3.60 -19.49 17.74
C LEU A 22 2.73 -18.76 16.71
N SER A 23 1.66 -18.06 17.11
CA SER A 23 0.88 -17.23 16.17
C SER A 23 1.58 -15.89 15.87
N CYS A 24 2.82 -15.95 15.40
CA CYS A 24 3.47 -14.81 14.79
C CYS A 24 3.07 -14.79 13.31
N SER A 25 2.02 -14.04 12.98
CA SER A 25 1.68 -13.79 11.58
C SER A 25 2.82 -13.01 10.95
N PRO A 26 3.48 -13.51 9.88
CA PRO A 26 4.46 -12.72 9.16
C PRO A 26 3.76 -11.50 8.59
N THR A 27 4.11 -10.31 9.09
CA THR A 27 3.79 -9.07 8.39
C THR A 27 4.60 -9.09 7.12
N SER A 28 3.98 -9.41 5.98
CA SER A 28 4.63 -9.33 4.67
C SER A 28 5.24 -7.94 4.51
N GLU A 29 6.55 -7.85 4.43
CA GLU A 29 7.23 -6.58 4.24
C GLU A 29 6.87 -6.03 2.84
N ILE A 30 6.54 -4.74 2.77
CA ILE A 30 6.24 -4.08 1.50
C ILE A 30 7.52 -4.04 0.65
N GLN A 31 7.44 -4.65 -0.53
CA GLN A 31 8.46 -4.58 -1.59
C GLN A 31 8.25 -3.30 -2.39
N ILE A 32 9.06 -2.28 -2.13
CA ILE A 32 8.90 -0.93 -2.71
C ILE A 32 9.15 -0.93 -4.22
N GLU A 33 9.90 -1.90 -4.72
CA GLU A 33 10.15 -2.07 -6.17
C GLU A 33 8.85 -2.20 -6.96
N HIS A 34 7.80 -2.78 -6.37
CA HIS A 34 6.49 -2.89 -7.00
C HIS A 34 5.79 -1.56 -7.22
N LEU A 35 6.20 -0.46 -6.55
CA LEU A 35 5.57 0.85 -6.73
C LEU A 35 5.81 1.42 -8.12
N ALA A 36 6.96 1.11 -8.74
CA ALA A 36 7.36 1.69 -10.01
C ALA A 36 6.37 1.34 -11.15
N GLY A 37 6.18 2.28 -12.07
CA GLY A 37 5.34 2.12 -13.25
C GLY A 37 3.95 2.74 -13.13
N TYR A 38 3.03 2.27 -13.97
CA TYR A 38 1.70 2.86 -14.16
C TYR A 38 0.66 2.26 -13.22
N TRP A 39 -0.23 3.11 -12.72
CA TRP A 39 -1.32 2.76 -11.82
C TRP A 39 -2.60 3.50 -12.19
N GLU A 40 -3.71 2.77 -12.30
CA GLU A 40 -5.04 3.32 -12.52
C GLU A 40 -5.81 3.38 -11.20
N ILE A 41 -6.45 4.51 -10.90
CA ILE A 41 -7.36 4.60 -9.74
C ILE A 41 -8.64 3.82 -10.09
N GLU A 42 -8.83 2.67 -9.45
CA GLU A 42 -10.06 1.90 -9.57
C GLU A 42 -11.20 2.59 -8.82
N PHE A 43 -10.92 3.05 -7.59
CA PHE A 43 -11.85 3.85 -6.81
C PHE A 43 -11.17 4.57 -5.64
N ILE A 44 -11.84 5.61 -5.15
CA ILE A 44 -11.50 6.32 -3.92
C ILE A 44 -12.58 6.02 -2.90
N SER A 45 -12.19 5.70 -1.67
CA SER A 45 -13.12 5.59 -0.55
C SER A 45 -12.87 6.72 0.44
N GLN A 46 -13.94 7.38 0.88
CA GLN A 46 -13.88 8.43 1.89
C GLN A 46 -15.14 8.37 2.75
N LYS A 47 -14.97 8.35 4.08
CA LYS A 47 -16.10 8.34 5.05
C LYS A 47 -17.18 7.28 4.77
N GLY A 48 -16.78 6.11 4.27
CA GLY A 48 -17.69 5.00 3.94
C GLY A 48 -18.31 5.07 2.54
N GLU A 49 -18.12 6.16 1.81
CA GLU A 49 -18.56 6.31 0.43
C GLU A 49 -17.48 5.85 -0.56
N LYS A 50 -17.90 5.37 -1.73
CA LYS A 50 -17.02 4.90 -2.81
C LYS A 50 -17.23 5.77 -4.06
N PHE A 51 -16.15 6.38 -4.54
CA PHE A 51 -16.12 7.23 -5.72
C PHE A 51 -15.32 6.53 -6.82
N VAL A 52 -15.97 6.20 -7.93
CA VAL A 52 -15.33 5.62 -9.11
C VAL A 52 -15.08 6.74 -10.11
N PRO A 53 -13.83 6.97 -10.58
CA PRO A 53 -13.54 7.96 -11.59
C PRO A 53 -14.36 7.70 -12.87
N LYS A 54 -15.19 8.68 -13.27
CA LYS A 54 -15.94 8.63 -14.53
C LYS A 54 -15.16 9.39 -15.60
N THR A 55 -14.17 8.76 -16.19
CA THR A 55 -13.38 9.36 -17.29
C THR A 55 -13.59 8.57 -18.58
N SER A 56 -13.76 9.27 -19.70
CA SER A 56 -13.84 8.66 -21.04
C SER A 56 -12.49 8.12 -21.52
N THR A 57 -11.40 8.68 -21.02
CA THR A 57 -10.02 8.23 -21.27
C THR A 57 -9.35 7.88 -19.94
N PRO A 58 -8.75 6.69 -19.80
CA PRO A 58 -8.08 6.31 -18.57
C PRO A 58 -6.90 7.23 -18.29
N LEU A 59 -6.73 7.59 -17.02
CA LEU A 59 -5.63 8.41 -16.52
C LEU A 59 -4.83 7.59 -15.52
N TYR A 60 -3.52 7.55 -15.72
CA TYR A 60 -2.59 6.77 -14.92
C TYR A 60 -1.70 7.67 -14.08
N ASP A 61 -1.43 7.23 -12.85
CA ASP A 61 -0.33 7.72 -12.02
C ASP A 61 0.92 6.90 -12.40
N HIS A 62 1.92 7.55 -13.00
CA HIS A 62 3.20 6.93 -13.29
C HIS A 62 4.21 7.31 -12.20
N TYR A 63 4.61 6.31 -11.42
CA TYR A 63 5.63 6.44 -10.37
C TYR A 63 6.98 6.01 -10.93
N GLN A 64 7.90 6.95 -11.07
CA GLN A 64 9.30 6.69 -11.39
C GLN A 64 10.11 6.70 -10.10
N ILE A 65 10.83 5.62 -9.81
CA ILE A 65 11.51 5.43 -8.52
C ILE A 65 13.02 5.45 -8.73
N LYS A 66 13.69 6.30 -7.95
CA LYS A 66 15.14 6.30 -7.71
C LYS A 66 15.34 6.37 -6.21
N TYR A 67 15.13 5.23 -5.54
CA TYR A 67 15.01 5.16 -4.08
C TYR A 67 16.12 5.92 -3.33
N PRO A 68 15.78 6.72 -2.29
CA PRO A 68 14.44 6.92 -1.72
C PRO A 68 13.60 7.97 -2.46
N GLU A 69 14.09 8.56 -3.55
CA GLU A 69 13.40 9.60 -4.30
C GLU A 69 12.50 9.02 -5.39
N GLY A 70 11.53 9.80 -5.83
CA GLY A 70 10.70 9.46 -6.97
C GLY A 70 10.02 10.67 -7.59
N ILE A 71 9.44 10.44 -8.77
CA ILE A 71 8.66 11.42 -9.51
C ILE A 71 7.31 10.79 -9.86
N LEU A 72 6.23 11.47 -9.51
CA LEU A 72 4.87 11.15 -9.94
C LEU A 72 4.52 12.03 -11.14
N LYS A 73 4.03 11.39 -12.22
CA LYS A 73 3.43 12.08 -13.37
C LYS A 73 2.03 11.54 -13.64
N LYS A 74 1.14 12.41 -14.10
CA LYS A 74 -0.13 11.98 -14.69
C LYS A 74 0.11 11.62 -16.15
N VAL A 75 -0.46 10.50 -16.60
CA VAL A 75 -0.25 10.01 -17.96
C VAL A 75 -1.58 9.54 -18.55
N ALA A 76 -1.86 9.92 -19.80
CA ALA A 76 -2.98 9.41 -20.58
C ALA A 76 -2.46 8.58 -21.77
N PRO A 77 -3.02 7.40 -22.07
CA PRO A 77 -2.70 6.68 -23.29
C PRO A 77 -3.33 7.39 -24.50
N ARG A 78 -2.67 7.28 -25.65
CA ARG A 78 -3.20 7.66 -26.96
C ARG A 78 -3.69 6.42 -27.71
N PHE A 79 -4.53 6.64 -28.73
CA PHE A 79 -5.03 5.58 -29.61
C PHE A 79 -3.93 4.86 -30.40
N ASP A 80 -2.80 5.52 -30.65
CA ASP A 80 -1.64 4.94 -31.34
C ASP A 80 -0.74 4.08 -30.42
N GLY A 81 -1.14 3.89 -29.16
CA GLY A 81 -0.38 3.14 -28.16
C GLY A 81 0.73 3.95 -27.48
N SER A 82 0.95 5.21 -27.87
CA SER A 82 1.86 6.11 -27.16
C SER A 82 1.21 6.66 -25.88
N PHE A 83 2.03 7.25 -25.00
CA PHE A 83 1.55 7.90 -23.78
C PHE A 83 1.83 9.40 -23.82
N VAL A 84 0.87 10.20 -23.35
CA VAL A 84 1.04 11.63 -23.09
C VAL A 84 1.21 11.82 -21.60
N ALA A 85 2.40 12.23 -21.19
CA ALA A 85 2.62 12.65 -19.81
C ALA A 85 2.22 14.11 -19.66
N SER A 86 1.67 14.46 -18.49
CA SER A 86 1.57 15.86 -18.07
C SER A 86 2.95 16.50 -18.03
N GLU A 87 3.01 17.80 -18.28
CA GLU A 87 4.23 18.60 -18.03
C GLU A 87 4.58 18.57 -16.54
N ASP A 88 3.56 18.60 -15.68
CA ASP A 88 3.71 18.56 -14.24
C ASP A 88 4.33 17.24 -13.77
N ALA A 89 5.45 17.38 -13.06
CA ALA A 89 6.19 16.33 -12.40
C ALA A 89 6.20 16.62 -10.90
N THR A 90 5.59 15.76 -10.09
CA THR A 90 5.58 15.93 -8.63
C THR A 90 6.68 15.08 -8.01
N PRO A 91 7.79 15.69 -7.54
CA PRO A 91 8.81 14.95 -6.80
C PRO A 91 8.25 14.47 -5.45
N PHE A 92 8.73 13.32 -4.99
CA PHE A 92 8.42 12.80 -3.68
C PHE A 92 9.58 12.00 -3.09
N GLN A 93 9.53 11.80 -1.78
CA GLN A 93 10.43 10.92 -1.05
C GLN A 93 9.67 9.74 -0.45
N ILE A 94 10.33 8.59 -0.38
CA ILE A 94 9.84 7.38 0.27
C ILE A 94 10.49 7.31 1.64
N GLU A 95 9.68 7.48 2.69
CA GLU A 95 10.12 7.42 4.07
C GLU A 95 9.62 6.11 4.70
N LYS A 96 10.51 5.37 5.37
CA LYS A 96 10.15 4.20 6.18
C LYS A 96 10.13 4.61 7.65
N LEU A 97 8.96 4.53 8.27
CA LEU A 97 8.77 4.74 9.71
C LEU A 97 8.25 3.44 10.32
N ASP A 98 9.08 2.81 11.15
CA ASP A 98 8.86 1.46 11.68
C ASP A 98 8.61 0.43 10.56
N LYS A 99 7.37 -0.08 10.49
CA LYS A 99 6.90 -1.06 9.50
C LYS A 99 6.06 -0.42 8.38
N ASN A 100 5.95 0.90 8.35
CA ASN A 100 5.10 1.63 7.41
C ASN A 100 5.95 2.44 6.43
N TYR A 101 5.48 2.54 5.19
CA TYR A 101 6.08 3.39 4.17
C TYR A 101 5.16 4.57 3.85
N TYR A 102 5.76 5.74 3.67
CA TYR A 102 5.08 6.99 3.35
C TYR A 102 5.68 7.62 2.10
N LEU A 103 4.83 8.05 1.18
CA LEU A 103 5.19 8.92 0.08
C LEU A 103 5.01 10.37 0.54
N ARG A 104 6.11 11.09 0.71
CA ARG A 104 6.17 12.50 1.14
C ARG A 104 6.27 13.39 -0.10
N PHE A 105 5.26 14.21 -0.32
CA PHE A 105 5.23 15.16 -1.43
C PHE A 105 5.38 16.56 -0.86
N GLN A 106 6.20 17.38 -1.52
CA GLN A 106 6.38 18.78 -1.15
C GLN A 106 6.31 19.64 -2.41
N SER A 107 5.55 20.72 -2.31
CA SER A 107 5.51 21.78 -3.29
C SER A 107 5.82 23.12 -2.61
N ARG A 108 5.88 24.20 -3.38
CA ARG A 108 6.02 25.55 -2.81
C ARG A 108 4.86 25.94 -1.88
N TRP A 109 3.68 25.34 -2.09
CA TRP A 109 2.43 25.79 -1.48
C TRP A 109 1.87 24.82 -0.43
N ASP A 110 2.26 23.55 -0.50
CA ASP A 110 1.67 22.49 0.29
C ASP A 110 2.64 21.32 0.47
N GLU A 111 2.48 20.60 1.57
CA GLU A 111 3.17 19.36 1.89
C GLU A 111 2.12 18.33 2.33
N TRP A 112 2.14 17.17 1.69
CA TRP A 112 1.23 16.09 2.04
C TRP A 112 1.92 14.75 1.96
N SER A 113 1.35 13.77 2.66
CA SER A 113 1.86 12.41 2.63
C SER A 113 0.78 11.41 2.26
N ARG A 114 1.20 10.27 1.73
CA ARG A 114 0.34 9.10 1.52
C ARG A 114 1.01 7.89 2.14
N LYS A 115 0.32 7.23 3.06
CA LYS A 115 0.75 5.93 3.59
C LYS A 115 0.51 4.85 2.55
N ILE A 116 1.50 3.99 2.30
CA ILE A 116 1.31 2.76 1.53
C ILE A 116 0.70 1.73 2.49
N SER A 117 -0.61 1.48 2.39
CA SER A 117 -1.27 0.48 3.25
C SER A 117 -1.28 -0.92 2.64
N PHE A 118 -1.12 -1.02 1.33
CA PHE A 118 -0.89 -2.28 0.62
C PHE A 118 -0.14 -2.01 -0.69
N LEU A 119 0.78 -2.90 -1.04
CA LEU A 119 1.48 -2.86 -2.32
C LEU A 119 1.92 -4.28 -2.71
N ASP A 120 1.52 -4.70 -3.91
CA ASP A 120 2.08 -5.84 -4.62
C ASP A 120 2.22 -5.50 -6.12
N SER A 121 2.53 -6.50 -6.95
CA SER A 121 2.69 -6.31 -8.39
C SER A 121 1.44 -5.82 -9.14
N GLN A 122 0.24 -6.01 -8.58
CA GLN A 122 -1.05 -5.77 -9.24
C GLN A 122 -1.93 -4.72 -8.56
N LYS A 123 -1.74 -4.49 -7.26
CA LYS A 123 -2.59 -3.66 -6.42
C LYS A 123 -1.75 -2.73 -5.55
N LEU A 124 -2.17 -1.46 -5.54
CA LEU A 124 -1.60 -0.43 -4.68
C LEU A 124 -2.75 0.24 -3.91
N ILE A 125 -2.56 0.41 -2.61
CA ILE A 125 -3.49 1.17 -1.78
C ILE A 125 -2.74 2.25 -1.04
N LEU A 126 -3.16 3.50 -1.29
CA LEU A 126 -2.63 4.68 -0.62
C LEU A 126 -3.67 5.28 0.30
N GLU A 127 -3.25 5.73 1.47
CA GLU A 127 -4.11 6.39 2.47
C GLU A 127 -3.60 7.79 2.79
N ASN A 128 -4.50 8.76 2.82
CA ASN A 128 -4.25 10.11 3.31
C ASN A 128 -5.46 10.56 4.12
N ASN A 129 -5.28 10.70 5.44
CA ASN A 129 -6.34 10.99 6.40
C ASN A 129 -7.52 10.02 6.27
N ASP A 130 -8.71 10.52 5.94
CA ASP A 130 -9.94 9.76 5.77
C ASP A 130 -10.14 9.22 4.34
N ARG A 131 -9.19 9.47 3.43
CA ARG A 131 -9.26 9.06 2.02
C ARG A 131 -8.35 7.86 1.74
N ARG A 132 -8.90 6.89 1.03
CA ARG A 132 -8.21 5.68 0.57
C ARG A 132 -8.30 5.58 -0.95
N PHE A 133 -7.16 5.58 -1.62
CA PHE A 133 -7.03 5.47 -3.06
C PHE A 133 -6.68 4.02 -3.39
N ASN A 134 -7.56 3.32 -4.10
CA ASN A 134 -7.38 1.94 -4.50
C ASN A 134 -6.99 1.92 -5.98
N TYR A 135 -5.80 1.41 -6.25
CA TYR A 135 -5.22 1.34 -7.57
C TYR A 135 -5.09 -0.10 -8.05
N LYS A 136 -5.13 -0.25 -9.37
CA LYS A 136 -4.79 -1.48 -10.09
C LYS A 136 -3.73 -1.18 -11.15
N ARG A 137 -3.02 -2.21 -11.58
CA ARG A 137 -2.25 -2.13 -12.83
C ARG A 137 -3.20 -2.03 -14.03
N PRO A 138 -2.88 -1.20 -15.04
CA PRO A 138 -3.63 -1.15 -16.29
C PRO A 138 -3.44 -2.40 -17.15
#